data_AF-A0A9W9ZID3-F1
#
_entry.id   AF-A0A9W9ZID3-F1
#
_cell.length_a   1.000
_cell.length_b   1.000
_cell.length_c   1.000
_cell.angle_alpha   90.00
_cell.angle_beta   90.00
_cell.angle_gamma   90.00
#
_symmetry.space_group_name_H-M   'P 1'
#
loop_
_entity.id
_entity.type
_entity.pdbx_description
1 polymer ?
#
loop_
_entity_poly.entity_id
_entity_poly.type
_entity_poly.pdbx_seq_one_letter_code
_entity_poly.pdbx_strand_id
1 'polypeptide(L)'
;MLNVDFEGISVRELADPSLHNWVHHVQHILPQGRCVWHNPVEKPEDDFEEEEEEEEREDVEEPKPESGPQLLTSIAEDEAVNGMPAWTPNISSELLPQYGLAIMRSNRWPGAIAFAKDRKFENIYVGWAHKFDADNYTHLHPLRPWRSTRWYPK
;
A
#
# COMPACT_ATOMS: atom_id res chain seq x y z
N MET A 1 2.30 0.33 -22.04
CA MET A 1 1.65 0.71 -23.32
C MET A 1 0.31 1.35 -22.98
N LEU A 2 -0.07 2.43 -23.66
CA LEU A 2 -1.29 3.20 -23.36
C LEU A 2 -2.42 2.73 -24.29
N ASN A 3 -3.62 2.47 -23.74
CA ASN A 3 -4.75 2.02 -24.55
C ASN A 3 -5.32 3.20 -25.38
N VAL A 4 -5.08 3.17 -26.69
CA VAL A 4 -5.51 4.23 -27.61
C VAL A 4 -7.02 4.24 -27.85
N ASP A 5 -7.67 3.08 -27.68
CA ASP A 5 -9.10 2.87 -27.91
C ASP A 5 -9.96 3.21 -26.68
N PHE A 6 -9.36 3.75 -25.62
CA PHE A 6 -10.10 4.16 -24.42
C PHE A 6 -11.02 5.35 -24.71
N GLU A 7 -12.32 5.08 -24.69
CA GLU A 7 -13.40 6.07 -24.68
C GLU A 7 -13.66 6.46 -23.22
N GLY A 8 -13.39 7.73 -22.87
CA GLY A 8 -13.42 8.18 -21.47
C GLY A 8 -14.72 7.87 -20.72
N ILE A 9 -14.63 7.71 -19.41
CA ILE A 9 -15.78 7.41 -18.54
C ILE A 9 -16.45 8.72 -18.12
N SER A 10 -17.79 8.72 -17.98
CA SER A 10 -18.50 9.92 -17.57
C SER A 10 -18.18 10.31 -16.12
N VAL A 11 -18.24 11.61 -15.80
CA VAL A 11 -17.98 12.12 -14.44
C VAL A 11 -18.89 11.48 -13.40
N ARG A 12 -20.13 11.14 -13.77
CA ARG A 12 -21.10 10.49 -12.87
C ARG A 12 -20.68 9.06 -12.53
N GLU A 13 -20.23 8.30 -13.52
CA GLU A 13 -19.75 6.93 -13.32
C GLU A 13 -18.41 6.91 -12.57
N LEU A 14 -17.52 7.87 -12.85
CA LEU A 14 -16.26 8.02 -12.11
C LEU A 14 -16.50 8.40 -10.64
N ALA A 15 -17.60 9.07 -10.32
CA ALA A 15 -17.99 9.41 -8.96
C ALA A 15 -18.96 8.39 -8.33
N ASP A 16 -19.16 7.23 -8.96
CA ASP A 16 -20.04 6.20 -8.44
C ASP A 16 -19.48 5.62 -7.11
N PRO A 17 -20.31 5.48 -6.06
CA PRO A 17 -19.88 4.97 -4.76
C PRO A 17 -19.37 3.52 -4.75
N SER A 18 -19.55 2.75 -5.83
CA SER A 18 -18.98 1.41 -5.95
C SER A 18 -17.47 1.40 -6.21
N LEU A 19 -16.89 2.55 -6.62
CA LEU A 19 -15.45 2.76 -6.80
C LEU A 19 -14.75 1.87 -7.85
N HIS A 20 -15.48 1.12 -8.66
CA HIS A 20 -14.90 0.18 -9.63
C HIS A 20 -14.17 0.82 -10.81
N ASN A 21 -14.39 2.11 -11.06
CA ASN A 21 -13.80 2.83 -12.19
C ASN A 21 -12.41 3.43 -11.89
N TRP A 22 -11.83 3.11 -10.73
CA TRP A 22 -10.53 3.56 -10.31
C TRP A 22 -9.66 2.39 -9.89
N VAL A 23 -8.40 2.42 -10.31
CA VAL A 23 -7.42 1.35 -10.06
C VAL A 23 -6.10 1.93 -9.58
N HIS A 24 -5.33 1.13 -8.86
CA HIS A 24 -3.96 1.48 -8.47
C HIS A 24 -3.00 1.40 -9.66
N HIS A 25 -2.36 2.52 -9.98
CA HIS A 25 -1.37 2.59 -11.07
C HIS A 25 0.07 2.34 -10.62
N VAL A 26 0.32 2.28 -9.29
CA VAL A 26 1.63 1.99 -8.68
C VAL A 26 1.55 0.63 -7.99
N GLN A 27 2.67 -0.10 -7.95
CA GLN A 27 2.76 -1.38 -7.26
C GLN A 27 2.55 -1.23 -5.74
N HIS A 28 1.92 -2.25 -5.15
CA HIS A 28 1.72 -2.34 -3.72
C HIS A 28 3.05 -2.44 -2.96
N ILE A 29 3.15 -1.76 -1.82
CA ILE A 29 4.31 -1.83 -0.92
C ILE A 29 4.05 -2.93 0.11
N LEU A 30 4.83 -4.00 0.05
CA LEU A 30 4.77 -5.12 0.98
C LEU A 30 5.22 -4.70 2.40
N PRO A 31 4.81 -5.42 3.46
CA PRO A 31 5.27 -5.18 4.83
C PRO A 31 6.79 -5.04 4.99
N GLN A 32 7.60 -5.76 4.20
CA GLN A 32 9.06 -5.60 4.16
C GLN A 32 9.56 -4.24 3.60
N GLY A 33 8.66 -3.35 3.15
CA GLY A 33 9.01 -2.03 2.62
C GLY A 33 9.43 -2.00 1.15
N ARG A 34 9.12 -3.05 0.37
CA ARG A 34 9.46 -3.17 -1.06
C ARG A 34 8.24 -3.56 -1.88
N CYS A 35 8.30 -3.38 -3.20
CA CYS A 35 7.20 -3.79 -4.09
C CYS A 35 7.30 -5.24 -4.61
N VAL A 36 8.41 -5.91 -4.34
CA VAL A 36 8.67 -7.30 -4.76
C VAL A 36 9.27 -8.04 -3.57
N TRP A 37 8.76 -9.24 -3.31
CA TRP A 37 9.26 -10.11 -2.24
C TRP A 37 10.77 -10.32 -2.35
N HIS A 38 11.45 -10.33 -1.22
CA HIS A 38 12.87 -10.65 -1.15
C HIS A 38 13.08 -11.64 -0.02
N ASN A 39 13.68 -12.78 -0.34
CA ASN A 39 14.07 -13.74 0.66
C ASN A 39 15.46 -13.35 1.22
N PRO A 40 15.56 -12.91 2.50
CA PRO A 40 16.84 -12.55 3.11
C PRO A 40 17.74 -13.76 3.42
N VAL A 41 17.21 -14.98 3.36
CA VAL A 41 17.94 -16.23 3.66
C VAL A 41 18.51 -16.87 2.40
N GLU A 42 18.09 -16.42 1.21
CA GLU A 42 18.59 -16.92 -0.06
C GLU A 42 20.03 -16.43 -0.28
N LYS A 43 20.99 -17.34 -0.13
CA LYS A 43 22.40 -17.06 -0.45
C LYS A 43 22.59 -16.98 -1.98
N PRO A 44 23.45 -16.09 -2.49
CA PRO A 44 23.77 -16.05 -3.92
C PRO A 44 24.42 -17.36 -4.36
N GLU A 45 24.08 -17.84 -5.57
CA GLU A 45 24.58 -19.11 -6.14
C GLU A 45 26.11 -19.15 -6.39
N ASP A 46 26.89 -18.14 -6.00
CA ASP A 46 28.35 -18.08 -6.17
C ASP A 46 29.13 -18.44 -4.87
N ASP A 47 28.43 -18.80 -3.79
CA ASP A 47 29.02 -19.08 -2.46
C ASP A 47 29.06 -20.60 -2.14
N PHE A 48 29.24 -21.43 -3.18
CA PHE A 48 29.29 -22.91 -3.11
C PHE A 48 30.69 -23.47 -2.75
N GLU A 49 31.44 -22.82 -1.85
CA GLU A 49 32.64 -23.41 -1.27
C GLU A 49 32.70 -23.16 0.24
N GLU A 50 31.83 -23.84 1.00
CA GLU A 50 32.10 -24.29 2.38
C GLU A 50 30.92 -25.20 2.82
N GLU A 51 31.03 -26.48 2.47
CA GLU A 51 30.35 -27.57 3.20
C GLU A 51 30.97 -27.69 4.60
N GLU A 52 30.13 -28.06 5.57
CA GLU A 52 30.42 -28.38 6.98
C GLU A 52 30.39 -27.22 7.99
N GLU A 53 29.17 -26.84 8.40
CA GLU A 53 28.85 -26.69 9.83
C GLU A 53 27.35 -26.97 10.02
N GLU A 54 27.05 -28.25 10.23
CA GLU A 54 25.72 -28.78 10.52
C GLU A 54 25.50 -28.73 12.04
N GLU A 55 25.48 -27.56 12.66
CA GLU A 55 25.17 -27.42 14.08
C GLU A 55 24.37 -26.13 14.39
N GLU A 56 23.19 -26.30 14.99
CA GLU A 56 22.27 -25.25 15.49
C GLU A 56 21.62 -24.31 14.47
N ARG A 57 20.89 -24.86 13.49
CA ARG A 57 19.69 -24.16 12.99
C ARG A 57 18.60 -24.24 14.07
N GLU A 58 18.67 -23.38 15.10
CA GLU A 58 17.47 -23.01 15.86
C GLU A 58 16.35 -22.68 14.85
N ASP A 59 15.08 -22.98 15.17
CA ASP A 59 13.88 -22.69 14.36
C ASP A 59 13.82 -21.21 13.90
N VAL A 60 14.65 -20.82 12.94
CA VAL A 60 14.53 -19.57 12.21
C VAL A 60 13.38 -19.82 11.27
N GLU A 61 12.16 -19.45 11.70
CA GLU A 61 10.96 -19.51 10.86
C GLU A 61 11.30 -18.86 9.53
N GLU A 62 11.40 -19.67 8.46
CA GLU A 62 11.71 -19.16 7.14
C GLU A 62 10.70 -18.05 6.81
N PRO A 63 11.19 -16.87 6.37
CA PRO A 63 10.32 -15.73 6.16
C PRO A 63 9.26 -16.10 5.11
N LYS A 64 7.99 -16.05 5.51
CA LYS A 64 6.86 -16.42 4.65
C LYS A 64 6.80 -15.49 3.45
N PRO A 65 6.69 -16.02 2.21
CA PRO A 65 6.52 -15.19 1.03
C PRO A 65 5.34 -14.22 1.15
N GLU A 66 5.62 -12.92 1.06
CA GLU A 66 4.59 -11.89 1.04
C GLU A 66 4.14 -11.63 -0.42
N SER A 67 2.83 -11.66 -0.66
CA SER A 67 2.23 -11.28 -1.94
C SER A 67 1.21 -10.18 -1.75
N GLY A 68 1.36 -9.11 -2.51
CA GLY A 68 0.38 -8.02 -2.59
C GLY A 68 -0.70 -8.27 -3.65
N PRO A 69 -1.72 -7.39 -3.72
CA PRO A 69 -2.65 -7.34 -4.84
C PRO A 69 -1.93 -7.04 -6.17
N GLN A 70 -2.56 -7.42 -7.27
CA GLN A 70 -2.00 -7.22 -8.61
C GLN A 70 -1.98 -5.73 -8.99
N LEU A 71 -1.13 -5.37 -9.95
CA LEU A 71 -1.17 -4.01 -10.52
C LEU A 71 -2.53 -3.80 -11.21
N LEU A 72 -3.08 -2.59 -11.11
CA LEU A 72 -4.41 -2.24 -11.61
C LEU A 72 -5.57 -2.91 -10.85
N THR A 73 -5.35 -3.36 -9.61
CA THR A 73 -6.45 -3.72 -8.71
C THR A 73 -7.34 -2.50 -8.43
N SER A 74 -8.65 -2.74 -8.38
CA SER A 74 -9.67 -1.74 -8.11
C SER A 74 -9.54 -1.19 -6.70
N ILE A 75 -9.70 0.13 -6.54
CA ILE A 75 -9.70 0.75 -5.20
C ILE A 75 -10.94 0.38 -4.37
N ALA A 76 -11.96 -0.23 -4.99
CA ALA A 76 -13.12 -0.78 -4.29
C ALA A 76 -12.76 -1.94 -3.36
N GLU A 77 -11.63 -2.60 -3.61
CA GLU A 77 -11.12 -3.72 -2.81
C GLU A 77 -10.23 -3.25 -1.64
N ASP A 78 -9.97 -1.94 -1.54
CA ASP A 78 -9.13 -1.39 -0.47
C ASP A 78 -9.80 -1.54 0.90
N GLU A 79 -8.99 -1.87 1.89
CA GLU A 79 -9.44 -1.99 3.28
C GLU A 79 -10.05 -0.68 3.78
N ALA A 80 -11.22 -0.79 4.40
CA ALA A 80 -11.89 0.31 5.07
C ALA A 80 -11.01 0.94 6.18
N VAL A 81 -11.22 2.23 6.42
CA VAL A 81 -10.56 2.97 7.50
C VAL A 81 -11.63 3.40 8.50
N ASN A 82 -11.56 2.87 9.73
CA ASN A 82 -12.48 3.22 10.81
C ASN A 82 -13.98 3.09 10.42
N GLY A 83 -14.33 2.00 9.72
CA GLY A 83 -15.70 1.75 9.25
C GLY A 83 -16.14 2.60 8.04
N MET A 84 -15.27 3.44 7.49
CA MET A 84 -15.49 4.19 6.25
C MET A 84 -14.73 3.53 5.09
N PRO A 85 -15.19 3.66 3.83
CA PRO A 85 -14.41 3.21 2.68
C PRO A 85 -13.04 3.89 2.64
N ALA A 86 -12.04 3.27 2.00
CA ALA A 86 -10.70 3.86 1.88
C ALA A 86 -10.69 5.19 1.08
N TRP A 87 -11.69 5.37 0.20
CA TRP A 87 -11.82 6.50 -0.69
C TRP A 87 -13.25 7.05 -0.71
N THR A 88 -13.37 8.37 -0.90
CA THR A 88 -14.64 9.07 -0.98
C THR A 88 -14.76 9.78 -2.33
N PRO A 89 -15.76 9.45 -3.17
CA PRO A 89 -16.00 10.13 -4.43
C PRO A 89 -16.77 11.44 -4.24
N ASN A 90 -16.53 12.40 -5.12
CA ASN A 90 -17.18 13.71 -5.15
C ASN A 90 -17.21 14.27 -6.57
N ILE A 91 -18.21 15.10 -6.88
CA ILE A 91 -18.29 15.84 -8.14
C ILE A 91 -18.09 17.33 -7.85
N SER A 92 -17.20 17.99 -8.60
CA SER A 92 -16.86 19.39 -8.36
C SER A 92 -18.01 20.38 -8.57
N SER A 93 -19.04 20.02 -9.35
CA SER A 93 -20.23 20.83 -9.61
C SER A 93 -21.47 19.95 -9.71
N GLU A 94 -22.41 20.13 -8.77
CA GLU A 94 -23.70 19.44 -8.80
C GLU A 94 -24.69 20.09 -9.78
N LEU A 95 -24.58 21.41 -10.00
CA LEU A 95 -25.50 22.17 -10.86
C LEU A 95 -25.28 21.88 -12.35
N LEU A 96 -24.03 21.75 -12.79
CA LEU A 96 -23.67 21.40 -14.16
C LEU A 96 -22.62 20.27 -14.19
N PRO A 97 -23.02 19.02 -13.86
CA PRO A 97 -22.10 17.88 -13.76
C PRO A 97 -21.34 17.60 -15.07
N GLN A 98 -21.90 17.96 -16.22
CA GLN A 98 -21.24 17.82 -17.53
C GLN A 98 -19.98 18.66 -17.69
N TYR A 99 -19.86 19.76 -16.93
CA TYR A 99 -18.65 20.60 -16.91
C TYR A 99 -17.76 20.31 -15.70
N GLY A 100 -18.27 19.58 -14.71
CA GLY A 100 -17.55 19.21 -13.49
C GLY A 100 -16.42 18.20 -13.71
N LEU A 101 -15.74 17.91 -12.60
CA LEU A 101 -14.70 16.89 -12.48
C LEU A 101 -15.16 15.81 -11.50
N ALA A 102 -14.78 14.56 -11.76
CA ALA A 102 -14.84 13.52 -10.75
C ALA A 102 -13.61 13.66 -9.85
N ILE A 103 -13.82 13.65 -8.54
CA ILE A 103 -12.79 13.82 -7.53
C ILE A 103 -12.87 12.62 -6.59
N MET A 104 -11.74 11.96 -6.39
CA MET A 104 -11.59 10.88 -5.42
C MET A 104 -10.66 11.35 -4.30
N ARG A 105 -11.10 11.26 -3.05
CA ARG A 105 -10.32 11.67 -1.88
C ARG A 105 -9.97 10.46 -1.02
N SER A 106 -8.71 10.33 -0.62
CA SER A 106 -8.33 9.26 0.31
C SER A 106 -8.76 9.59 1.73
N ASN A 107 -9.42 8.64 2.37
CA ASN A 107 -9.72 8.70 3.80
C ASN A 107 -8.52 8.23 4.63
N ARG A 108 -7.67 7.34 4.10
CA ARG A 108 -6.44 6.86 4.78
C ARG A 108 -5.32 7.91 4.77
N TRP A 109 -5.21 8.68 3.70
CA TRP A 109 -4.19 9.73 3.55
C TRP A 109 -4.85 11.07 3.26
N PRO A 110 -5.31 11.79 4.30
CA PRO A 110 -5.91 13.10 4.13
C PRO A 110 -4.96 14.05 3.38
N GLY A 111 -5.44 14.58 2.26
CA GLY A 111 -4.66 15.38 1.32
C GLY A 111 -4.37 14.69 -0.01
N ALA A 112 -4.53 13.36 -0.11
CA ALA A 112 -4.43 12.64 -1.37
C ALA A 112 -5.73 12.78 -2.16
N ILE A 113 -5.61 13.30 -3.37
CA ILE A 113 -6.73 13.56 -4.28
C ILE A 113 -6.37 13.04 -5.67
N ALA A 114 -7.24 12.23 -6.24
CA ALA A 114 -7.24 11.93 -7.66
C ALA A 114 -8.42 12.66 -8.31
N PHE A 115 -8.26 13.15 -9.53
CA PHE A 115 -9.36 13.75 -10.27
C PHE A 115 -9.29 13.40 -11.74
N ALA A 116 -10.46 13.30 -12.37
CA ALA A 116 -10.57 12.89 -13.76
C ALA A 116 -11.74 13.55 -14.48
N LYS A 117 -11.57 13.70 -15.80
CA LYS A 117 -12.60 14.10 -16.75
C LYS A 117 -12.25 13.56 -18.14
N ASP A 118 -13.20 12.87 -18.75
CA ASP A 118 -13.06 12.26 -20.07
C ASP A 118 -11.84 11.31 -20.11
N ARG A 119 -10.79 11.66 -20.86
CA ARG A 119 -9.54 10.89 -20.99
C ARG A 119 -8.38 11.43 -20.14
N LYS A 120 -8.62 12.48 -19.36
CA LYS A 120 -7.61 13.15 -18.55
C LYS A 120 -7.83 12.81 -17.09
N PHE A 121 -6.76 12.46 -16.40
CA PHE A 121 -6.76 12.22 -14.97
C PHE A 121 -5.41 12.64 -14.41
N GLU A 122 -5.41 13.07 -13.15
CA GLU A 122 -4.19 13.41 -12.42
C GLU A 122 -4.37 13.08 -10.94
N ASN A 123 -3.23 12.88 -10.27
CA ASN A 123 -3.17 12.57 -8.84
C ASN A 123 -2.28 13.60 -8.16
N ILE A 124 -2.74 14.17 -7.04
CA ILE A 124 -1.99 15.14 -6.25
C ILE A 124 -2.11 14.84 -4.76
N TYR A 125 -1.02 15.05 -4.03
CA TYR A 125 -1.03 15.04 -2.57
C TYR A 125 -0.70 16.44 -2.05
N VAL A 126 -1.58 17.00 -1.21
CA VAL A 126 -1.34 18.23 -0.47
C VAL A 126 -1.80 18.04 0.97
N GLY A 127 -0.85 17.94 1.90
CA GLY A 127 -1.14 17.70 3.30
C GLY A 127 0.11 17.48 4.14
N TRP A 128 -0.10 17.00 5.36
CA TRP A 128 0.95 16.84 6.38
C TRP A 128 1.72 15.52 6.30
N ALA A 129 1.40 14.65 5.33
CA ALA A 129 1.90 13.28 5.24
C ALA A 129 1.60 12.44 6.51
N HIS A 130 0.50 12.74 7.18
CA HIS A 130 0.04 11.97 8.34
C HIS A 130 -1.02 10.96 7.89
N LYS A 131 -0.75 9.69 8.15
CA LYS A 131 -1.73 8.62 7.95
C LYS A 131 -2.89 8.84 8.92
N PHE A 132 -4.11 8.76 8.41
CA PHE A 132 -5.30 8.70 9.23
C PHE A 132 -5.52 7.26 9.69
N ASP A 133 -5.65 7.10 10.99
CA ASP A 133 -6.04 5.87 11.64
C ASP A 133 -6.92 6.23 12.85
N ALA A 134 -7.82 5.33 13.24
CA ALA A 134 -8.67 5.56 14.41
C ALA A 134 -7.88 5.40 15.71
N ASP A 135 -6.93 4.47 15.67
CA ASP A 135 -6.06 4.17 16.80
C ASP A 135 -5.01 5.26 16.96
N ASN A 136 -4.77 5.62 18.22
CA ASN A 136 -3.71 6.56 18.54
C ASN A 136 -2.35 5.95 18.22
N TYR A 137 -1.45 6.79 17.70
CA TYR A 137 -0.06 6.41 17.59
C TYR A 137 0.49 6.04 18.98
N THR A 138 0.90 4.79 19.12
CA THR A 138 1.62 4.31 20.30
C THR A 138 3.11 4.37 20.00
N HIS A 139 3.84 5.05 20.88
CA HIS A 139 5.29 5.09 20.78
C HIS A 139 5.85 3.67 20.98
N LEU A 140 6.94 3.37 20.26
CA LEU A 140 7.61 2.08 20.41
C LEU A 140 8.04 1.88 21.85
N HIS A 141 7.72 0.70 22.40
CA HIS A 141 8.26 0.31 23.69
C HIS A 141 9.78 0.20 23.63
N PRO A 142 10.50 0.50 24.73
CA PRO A 142 11.94 0.29 24.79
C PRO A 142 12.30 -1.14 24.40
N LEU A 143 13.42 -1.29 23.67
CA LEU A 143 13.97 -2.60 23.35
C LEU A 143 14.18 -3.39 24.64
N ARG A 144 13.96 -4.71 24.56
CA ARG A 144 14.24 -5.58 25.70
C ARG A 144 15.73 -5.45 26.08
N PRO A 145 16.05 -5.28 27.37
CA PRO A 145 17.44 -5.24 27.80
C PRO A 145 18.19 -6.50 27.38
N TRP A 146 19.43 -6.34 26.95
CA TRP A 146 20.29 -7.47 26.61
C TRP A 146 20.53 -8.32 27.86
N ARG A 147 20.31 -9.64 27.77
CA ARG A 147 20.58 -10.55 28.89
C ARG A 147 22.08 -10.81 28.96
N SER A 148 22.77 -10.27 29.95
CA SER A 148 24.14 -10.71 30.29
C SER A 148 24.07 -12.12 30.88
N THR A 149 24.60 -13.11 30.17
CA THR A 149 25.05 -14.38 30.76
C THR A 149 26.21 -14.06 31.69
N ARG A 150 25.89 -13.80 32.96
CA ARG A 150 26.91 -13.67 34.00
C ARG A 150 27.45 -15.08 34.28
N TRP A 151 28.54 -15.44 33.61
CA TRP A 151 29.35 -16.59 33.97
C TRP A 151 29.84 -16.40 35.41
N TYR A 152 29.32 -17.17 36.36
CA TYR A 152 29.99 -17.38 37.64
C TYR A 152 30.96 -18.54 37.47
N PRO A 153 32.29 -18.35 37.62
CA PRO A 153 33.19 -19.48 37.82
C PRO A 153 32.91 -20.06 39.22
N LYS A 154 32.81 -21.39 39.27
CA LYS A 154 32.70 -22.19 40.51
C LYS A 154 33.95 -22.06 41.37
#